data_AF-A0A7U3UXE3-F1
#
_entry.id   AF-A0A7U3UXE3-F1
#
_cell.length_a   1.000
_cell.length_b   1.000
_cell.length_c   1.000
_cell.angle_alpha   90.00
_cell.angle_beta   90.00
_cell.angle_gamma   90.00
#
_symmetry.space_group_name_H-M   'P 1'
#
loop_
_entity.id
_entity.type
_entity.pdbx_description
1 polymer ?
#
loop_
_entity_poly.entity_id
_entity_poly.type
_entity_poly.pdbx_seq_one_letter_code
_entity_poly.pdbx_strand_id
1 'polypeptide(L)'
;MRGLGGVGKSELAAHWAATGPHRCRLVRWFTADSAAAVQNPLGDLATALQPALAAALPPDALAEFGLQWLAAHREWLVVLDNVTGPADIAPLIARADRGRFLITSRLAAGWNHCVTTIHLDVLAPEESYDLLAGILADRDLDGAFELCAELGQLPFALVQSTAYLEQNPLLPPVATRA
;
A
#
# COMPACT_ATOMS: atom_id res chain seq x y z
N MET A 1 -5.98 2.06 -3.69
CA MET A 1 -5.97 3.20 -2.74
C MET A 1 -5.57 4.45 -3.48
N ARG A 2 -6.40 5.50 -3.40
CA ARG A 2 -6.13 6.82 -3.99
C ARG A 2 -6.24 7.90 -2.93
N GLY A 3 -5.52 9.01 -3.11
CA GLY A 3 -5.51 10.11 -2.14
C GLY A 3 -4.27 10.98 -2.24
N LEU A 4 -4.27 12.12 -1.54
CA LEU A 4 -3.18 13.11 -1.56
C LEU A 4 -1.83 12.51 -1.12
N GLY A 5 -0.72 13.18 -1.48
CA GLY A 5 0.62 12.77 -1.04
C GLY A 5 0.73 12.79 0.49
N GLY A 6 1.44 11.83 1.09
CA GLY A 6 1.72 11.82 2.53
C GLY A 6 0.64 11.23 3.44
N VAL A 7 -0.53 10.83 2.91
CA VAL A 7 -1.65 10.28 3.71
C VAL A 7 -1.49 8.82 4.17
N GLY A 8 -0.33 8.18 3.94
CA GLY A 8 -0.08 6.83 4.43
C GLY A 8 -0.52 5.67 3.52
N LYS A 9 -0.74 5.90 2.22
CA LYS A 9 -1.24 4.86 1.29
C LYS A 9 -0.27 3.69 1.14
N SER A 10 1.02 3.99 1.01
CA SER A 10 2.07 2.98 0.83
C SER A 10 2.25 2.19 2.12
N GLU A 11 2.13 2.84 3.26
CA GLU A 11 2.24 2.22 4.57
C GLU A 11 1.03 1.33 4.88
N LEU A 12 -0.18 1.78 4.55
CA LEU A 12 -1.38 0.94 4.62
C LEU A 12 -1.29 -0.25 3.67
N ALA A 13 -0.74 -0.06 2.46
CA ALA A 13 -0.51 -1.15 1.53
C ALA A 13 0.50 -2.17 2.04
N ALA A 14 1.61 -1.71 2.64
CA ALA A 14 2.61 -2.57 3.26
C ALA A 14 2.03 -3.35 4.45
N HIS A 15 1.28 -2.68 5.33
CA HIS A 15 0.60 -3.35 6.44
C HIS A 15 -0.34 -4.43 5.93
N TRP A 16 -1.25 -4.10 5.01
CA TRP A 16 -2.21 -5.06 4.46
C TRP A 16 -1.51 -6.22 3.73
N ALA A 17 -0.42 -5.97 3.01
CA ALA A 17 0.37 -7.01 2.36
C ALA A 17 1.04 -7.95 3.38
N ALA A 18 1.45 -7.44 4.55
CA ALA A 18 2.10 -8.23 5.59
C ALA A 18 1.11 -9.00 6.49
N THR A 19 -0.04 -8.39 6.84
CA THR A 19 -0.96 -8.91 7.88
C THR A 19 -2.32 -9.36 7.34
N GLY A 20 -2.62 -9.07 6.08
CA GLY A 20 -3.93 -9.29 5.50
C GLY A 20 -4.28 -10.78 5.32
N PRO A 21 -5.57 -11.15 5.38
CA PRO A 21 -6.04 -12.52 5.20
C PRO A 21 -6.11 -12.92 3.71
N HIS A 22 -5.12 -12.53 2.91
CA HIS A 22 -5.16 -12.66 1.44
C HIS A 22 -4.75 -14.04 0.92
N ARG A 23 -4.22 -14.93 1.80
CA ARG A 23 -3.74 -16.30 1.48
C ARG A 23 -2.70 -16.35 0.34
N CYS A 24 -2.07 -15.22 0.02
CA CYS A 24 -1.09 -15.16 -1.05
C CYS A 24 0.23 -15.78 -0.59
N ARG A 25 0.78 -16.72 -1.38
CA ARG A 25 2.08 -17.37 -1.14
C ARG A 25 3.24 -16.54 -1.66
N LEU A 26 2.97 -15.73 -2.69
CA LEU A 26 3.93 -14.81 -3.28
C LEU A 26 3.44 -13.38 -3.07
N VAL A 27 4.24 -12.56 -2.41
CA VAL A 27 4.03 -11.10 -2.34
C VAL A 27 5.20 -10.41 -3.02
N ARG A 28 4.92 -9.46 -3.90
CA ARG A 28 5.91 -8.62 -4.57
C ARG A 28 5.49 -7.17 -4.55
N TRP A 29 6.47 -6.28 -4.45
CA TRP A 29 6.29 -4.84 -4.40
C TRP A 29 6.99 -4.20 -5.58
N PHE A 30 6.24 -3.50 -6.43
CA PHE A 30 6.74 -2.81 -7.61
C PHE A 30 6.46 -1.32 -7.46
N THR A 31 7.48 -0.49 -7.62
CA THR A 31 7.31 0.94 -7.82
C THR A 31 6.86 1.16 -9.26
N ALA A 32 5.69 1.75 -9.47
CA ALA A 32 5.01 1.82 -10.75
C ALA A 32 4.72 3.28 -11.15
N ASP A 33 5.70 4.17 -10.98
CA ASP A 33 5.61 5.60 -11.27
C ASP A 33 5.77 5.97 -12.75
N SER A 34 5.95 4.96 -13.61
CA SER A 34 5.93 5.05 -15.07
C SER A 34 5.65 3.67 -15.68
N ALA A 35 5.26 3.62 -16.95
CA ALA A 35 5.08 2.34 -17.66
C ALA A 35 6.38 1.50 -17.70
N ALA A 36 7.54 2.15 -17.83
CA ALA A 36 8.84 1.49 -17.78
C ALA A 36 9.14 0.90 -16.39
N ALA A 37 8.70 1.58 -15.33
CA ALA A 37 8.86 1.12 -13.96
C ALA A 37 8.05 -0.16 -13.64
N VAL A 38 7.10 -0.56 -14.50
CA VAL A 38 6.37 -1.84 -14.38
C VAL A 38 7.10 -3.00 -15.05
N GLN A 39 7.89 -2.74 -16.09
CA GLN A 39 8.60 -3.78 -16.87
C GLN A 39 9.78 -4.37 -16.09
N ASN A 40 10.63 -3.52 -15.50
CA ASN A 40 11.82 -3.98 -14.77
C ASN A 40 11.49 -4.93 -13.61
N PRO A 41 10.49 -4.66 -12.76
CA PRO A 41 10.15 -5.56 -11.66
C PRO A 41 9.57 -6.90 -12.10
N LEU A 42 8.99 -7.01 -13.30
CA LEU A 42 8.59 -8.29 -13.87
C LEU A 42 9.81 -9.14 -14.25
N GLY A 43 10.87 -8.52 -14.77
CA GLY A 43 12.16 -9.17 -15.01
C GLY A 43 12.82 -9.62 -13.70
N ASP A 44 12.75 -8.80 -12.65
CA ASP A 44 13.24 -9.16 -11.32
C ASP A 44 12.45 -10.33 -10.73
N LEU A 45 11.13 -10.34 -10.92
CA LEU A 45 10.29 -11.48 -10.56
C LEU A 45 10.73 -12.75 -11.30
N ALA A 46 10.92 -12.68 -12.62
CA ALA A 46 11.39 -13.81 -13.41
C ALA A 46 12.74 -14.33 -12.91
N THR A 47 13.67 -13.42 -12.60
CA THR A 47 15.00 -13.75 -12.05
C THR A 47 14.90 -14.42 -10.68
N ALA A 48 14.03 -13.92 -9.80
CA ALA A 48 13.83 -14.50 -8.48
C ALA A 48 13.18 -15.91 -8.56
N LEU A 49 12.32 -16.15 -9.55
CA LEU A 49 11.68 -17.45 -9.78
C LEU A 49 12.64 -18.44 -10.44
N GLN A 50 13.44 -17.99 -11.41
CA GLN A 50 14.36 -18.82 -12.17
C GLN A 50 15.65 -18.06 -12.52
N PRO A 51 16.65 -18.04 -11.61
CA PRO A 51 17.87 -17.25 -11.78
C PRO A 51 18.67 -17.57 -13.05
N ALA A 52 18.59 -18.81 -13.53
CA ALA A 52 19.29 -19.24 -14.75
C ALA A 52 18.81 -18.50 -16.01
N LEU A 53 17.55 -18.02 -16.03
CA LEU A 53 17.03 -17.26 -17.18
C LEU A 53 17.67 -15.88 -17.30
N ALA A 54 18.10 -15.27 -16.19
CA ALA A 54 18.67 -13.93 -16.18
C ALA A 54 19.95 -13.82 -17.02
N ALA A 55 20.71 -14.91 -17.13
CA ALA A 55 21.91 -14.98 -17.96
C ALA A 55 21.61 -15.37 -19.42
N ALA A 56 20.42 -15.92 -19.70
CA ALA A 56 20.08 -16.53 -20.98
C ALA A 56 19.14 -15.68 -21.85
N LEU A 57 18.38 -14.77 -21.23
CA LEU A 57 17.34 -14.00 -21.90
C LEU A 57 17.62 -12.49 -21.83
N PRO A 58 17.23 -11.73 -22.87
CA PRO A 58 17.24 -10.27 -22.79
C PRO A 58 16.16 -9.76 -21.81
N PRO A 59 16.29 -8.51 -21.30
CA PRO A 59 15.37 -7.94 -20.31
C PRO A 59 13.88 -8.04 -20.67
N ASP A 60 13.51 -7.73 -21.91
CA ASP A 60 12.11 -7.78 -22.36
C ASP A 60 11.53 -9.20 -22.31
N ALA A 61 12.35 -10.21 -22.63
CA ALA A 61 11.94 -11.61 -22.54
C ALA A 61 11.82 -12.10 -21.10
N LEU A 62 12.64 -11.57 -20.17
CA LEU A 62 12.50 -11.82 -18.74
C LEU A 62 11.21 -11.19 -18.19
N ALA A 63 10.91 -9.93 -18.55
CA ALA A 63 9.68 -9.27 -18.14
C ALA A 63 8.44 -10.01 -18.66
N GLU A 64 8.45 -10.43 -19.92
CA GLU A 64 7.39 -11.23 -20.52
C GLU A 64 7.23 -12.60 -19.83
N PHE A 65 8.33 -13.27 -19.47
CA PHE A 65 8.28 -14.50 -18.67
C PHE A 65 7.63 -14.26 -17.29
N GLY A 66 8.03 -13.20 -16.59
CA GLY A 66 7.45 -12.84 -15.28
C GLY A 66 5.94 -12.58 -15.37
N LEU A 67 5.50 -11.88 -16.43
CA LEU A 67 4.09 -11.66 -16.70
C LEU A 67 3.33 -12.96 -17.02
N GLN A 68 3.89 -13.83 -17.87
CA GLN A 68 3.29 -15.13 -18.17
C GLN A 68 3.19 -16.00 -16.91
N TRP A 69 4.18 -15.94 -16.03
CA TRP A 69 4.13 -16.64 -14.76
C TRP A 69 2.97 -16.13 -13.90
N LEU A 70 2.80 -14.82 -13.74
CA LEU A 70 1.66 -14.24 -13.00
C LEU A 70 0.32 -14.64 -13.63
N ALA A 71 0.21 -14.63 -14.95
CA ALA A 71 -0.99 -15.03 -15.69
C ALA A 71 -1.35 -16.51 -15.51
N ALA A 72 -0.33 -17.38 -15.41
CA ALA A 72 -0.53 -18.82 -15.27
C ALA A 72 -0.87 -19.24 -13.84
N HIS A 73 -0.39 -18.51 -12.83
CA HIS A 73 -0.47 -18.90 -11.42
C HIS A 73 -1.54 -18.14 -10.63
N ARG A 74 -1.95 -18.70 -9.49
CA ARG A 74 -2.87 -18.10 -8.52
C ARG A 74 -2.14 -17.78 -7.22
N GLU A 75 -2.86 -17.20 -6.26
CA GLU A 75 -2.38 -17.00 -4.88
C GLU A 75 -1.13 -16.11 -4.79
N TRP A 76 -1.01 -15.12 -5.68
CA TRP A 76 0.00 -14.07 -5.59
C TRP A 76 -0.65 -12.71 -5.35
N LEU A 77 0.11 -11.82 -4.72
CA LEU A 77 -0.19 -10.41 -4.51
C LEU A 77 0.95 -9.58 -5.10
N VAL A 78 0.61 -8.66 -6.01
CA VAL A 78 1.53 -7.64 -6.50
C VAL A 78 1.04 -6.29 -6.00
N VAL A 79 1.88 -5.61 -5.23
CA VAL A 79 1.66 -4.21 -4.86
C VAL A 79 2.26 -3.33 -5.94
N LEU A 80 1.44 -2.48 -6.55
CA LEU A 80 1.84 -1.46 -7.52
C LEU A 80 1.79 -0.11 -6.80
N ASP A 81 2.94 0.35 -6.33
CA ASP A 81 3.05 1.55 -5.54
C ASP A 81 3.34 2.78 -6.43
N ASN A 82 2.73 3.91 -6.09
CA ASN A 82 2.89 5.19 -6.78
C ASN A 82 2.45 5.18 -8.26
N VAL A 83 1.38 4.45 -8.61
CA VAL A 83 0.86 4.43 -9.99
C VAL A 83 0.39 5.81 -10.42
N THR A 84 0.88 6.28 -11.57
CA THR A 84 0.53 7.58 -12.17
C THR A 84 -0.84 7.58 -12.84
N GLY A 85 -1.21 6.49 -13.52
CA GLY A 85 -2.54 6.33 -14.09
C GLY A 85 -2.90 4.88 -14.41
N PRO A 86 -4.20 4.60 -14.62
CA PRO A 86 -4.69 3.25 -14.92
C PRO A 86 -4.15 2.69 -16.24
N ALA A 87 -3.86 3.57 -17.21
CA ALA A 87 -3.33 3.16 -18.52
C ALA A 87 -1.94 2.49 -18.41
N ASP A 88 -1.13 2.91 -17.44
CA ASP A 88 0.25 2.41 -17.25
C ASP A 88 0.28 0.95 -16.81
N ILE A 89 -0.81 0.48 -16.18
CA ILE A 89 -0.92 -0.85 -15.59
C ILE A 89 -2.01 -1.72 -16.25
N ALA A 90 -2.84 -1.14 -17.13
CA ALA A 90 -3.93 -1.86 -17.78
C ALA A 90 -3.48 -3.13 -18.54
N PRO A 91 -2.37 -3.13 -19.32
CA PRO A 91 -1.91 -4.34 -19.99
C PRO A 91 -1.51 -5.46 -19.02
N LEU A 92 -0.92 -5.09 -17.87
CA LEU A 92 -0.51 -6.04 -16.82
C LEU A 92 -1.75 -6.66 -16.17
N ILE A 93 -2.70 -5.84 -15.72
CA ILE A 93 -3.92 -6.31 -15.04
C ILE A 93 -4.77 -7.17 -15.97
N ALA A 94 -4.90 -6.78 -17.24
CA ALA A 94 -5.70 -7.52 -18.22
C ALA A 94 -5.14 -8.92 -18.51
N ARG A 95 -3.83 -9.12 -18.35
CA ARG A 95 -3.16 -10.42 -18.63
C ARG A 95 -2.99 -11.28 -17.38
N ALA A 96 -2.87 -10.67 -16.20
CA ALA A 96 -2.61 -11.35 -14.93
C ALA A 96 -3.82 -11.27 -13.99
N ASP A 97 -4.93 -11.92 -14.36
CA ASP A 97 -6.22 -11.83 -13.66
C ASP A 97 -6.43 -12.88 -12.54
N ARG A 98 -5.47 -13.79 -12.36
CA ARG A 98 -5.57 -14.94 -11.45
C ARG A 98 -5.05 -14.70 -10.03
N GLY A 99 -4.47 -13.55 -9.78
CA GLY A 99 -4.00 -13.13 -8.45
C GLY A 99 -4.65 -11.83 -8.00
N ARG A 100 -3.94 -11.08 -7.16
CA ARG A 100 -4.42 -9.81 -6.60
C ARG A 100 -3.43 -8.70 -6.88
N PHE A 101 -3.97 -7.54 -7.25
CA PHE A 101 -3.23 -6.29 -7.28
C PHE A 101 -3.66 -5.40 -6.13
N LEU A 102 -2.69 -4.80 -5.46
CA LEU A 102 -2.92 -3.69 -4.53
C LEU A 102 -2.24 -2.45 -5.09
N ILE A 103 -3.03 -1.46 -5.45
CA ILE A 103 -2.52 -0.28 -6.16
C ILE A 103 -2.58 0.92 -5.23
N THR A 104 -1.50 1.70 -5.16
CA THR A 104 -1.52 3.04 -4.57
C THR A 104 -1.35 4.08 -5.68
N SER A 105 -2.07 5.19 -5.59
CA SER A 105 -1.96 6.29 -6.56
C SER A 105 -2.31 7.63 -5.94
N ARG A 106 -1.72 8.70 -6.49
CA ARG A 106 -2.12 10.09 -6.19
C ARG A 106 -3.21 10.60 -7.12
N LEU A 107 -3.51 9.88 -8.21
CA LEU A 107 -4.51 10.28 -9.18
C LEU A 107 -5.92 10.17 -8.59
N ALA A 108 -6.61 11.29 -8.50
CA ALA A 108 -7.90 11.39 -7.82
C ALA A 108 -9.06 10.71 -8.58
N ALA A 109 -9.00 10.64 -9.91
CA ALA A 109 -10.08 10.15 -10.77
C ALA A 109 -9.57 9.25 -11.91
N GLY A 110 -10.48 8.57 -12.62
CA GLY A 110 -10.13 7.73 -13.78
C GLY A 110 -9.94 6.25 -13.47
N TRP A 111 -10.12 5.82 -12.22
CA TRP A 111 -9.94 4.43 -11.77
C TRP A 111 -11.19 3.54 -11.95
N ASN A 112 -12.29 4.13 -12.43
CA ASN A 112 -13.66 3.68 -12.22
C ASN A 112 -14.03 2.34 -12.91
N HIS A 113 -13.18 1.83 -13.80
CA HIS A 113 -13.51 0.69 -14.67
C HIS A 113 -12.59 -0.52 -14.51
N CYS A 114 -11.50 -0.40 -13.75
CA CYS A 114 -10.49 -1.46 -13.68
C CYS A 114 -10.25 -2.01 -12.27
N VAL A 115 -10.64 -1.28 -11.22
CA VAL A 115 -10.28 -1.62 -9.84
C VAL A 115 -11.36 -1.19 -8.84
N THR A 116 -11.42 -1.87 -7.69
CA THR A 116 -12.15 -1.35 -6.52
C THR A 116 -11.31 -0.25 -5.87
N THR A 117 -11.88 0.95 -5.71
CA THR A 117 -11.15 2.10 -5.17
C THR A 117 -11.46 2.34 -3.70
N ILE A 118 -10.41 2.50 -2.91
CA ILE A 118 -10.48 3.03 -1.55
C ILE A 118 -9.88 4.44 -1.59
N HIS A 119 -10.63 5.44 -1.12
CA HIS A 119 -10.13 6.80 -0.93
C HIS A 119 -9.51 6.88 0.46
N LEU A 120 -8.24 7.27 0.52
CA LEU A 120 -7.52 7.50 1.77
C LEU A 120 -7.19 8.99 1.82
N ASP A 121 -7.79 9.69 2.75
CA ASP A 121 -7.60 11.12 2.97
C ASP A 121 -7.34 11.41 4.44
N VAL A 122 -7.13 12.69 4.75
CA VAL A 122 -7.29 13.17 6.12
C VAL A 122 -8.68 12.80 6.65
N LEU A 123 -8.72 12.32 7.89
CA LEU A 123 -9.96 12.02 8.57
C LEU A 123 -10.62 13.32 9.05
N ALA A 124 -11.94 13.29 9.24
CA ALA A 124 -12.59 14.33 10.04
C ALA A 124 -12.03 14.31 11.49
N PRO A 125 -12.11 15.43 12.23
CA PRO A 125 -11.67 15.46 13.61
C PRO A 125 -12.30 14.40 14.51
N GLU A 126 -13.60 14.17 14.33
CA GLU A 126 -14.35 13.17 15.08
C GLU A 126 -13.91 11.75 14.70
N GLU A 127 -13.71 11.48 13.40
CA GLU A 127 -13.20 10.20 12.92
C GLU A 127 -11.77 9.92 13.40
N SER A 128 -10.94 10.96 13.51
CA SER A 128 -9.57 10.87 14.03
C SER A 128 -9.58 10.48 15.51
N TYR A 129 -10.44 11.13 16.29
CA TYR A 129 -10.64 10.81 17.70
C TYR A 129 -11.17 9.39 17.87
N ASP A 130 -12.20 9.00 17.12
CA ASP A 130 -12.80 7.67 17.19
C ASP A 130 -11.80 6.57 16.84
N LEU A 131 -10.94 6.78 15.84
CA LEU A 131 -9.86 5.86 15.49
C LEU A 131 -8.88 5.68 16.66
N LEU A 132 -8.45 6.78 17.27
CA LEU A 132 -7.48 6.75 18.37
C LEU A 132 -8.09 6.13 19.64
N ALA A 133 -9.33 6.49 19.96
CA ALA A 133 -10.10 5.92 21.06
C ALA A 133 -10.36 4.42 20.87
N GLY A 134 -10.66 3.99 19.64
CA GLY A 134 -10.89 2.58 19.33
C GLY A 134 -9.65 1.70 19.51
N ILE A 135 -8.45 2.25 19.30
CA ILE A 135 -7.19 1.53 19.49
C ILE A 135 -6.75 1.55 20.96
N LEU A 136 -6.87 2.69 21.63
CA LEU A 136 -6.38 2.88 23.01
C LEU A 136 -7.38 2.47 24.09
N ALA A 137 -8.64 2.20 23.72
CA ALA A 137 -9.75 1.65 24.50
C ALA A 137 -9.87 2.14 25.95
N ASP A 138 -9.07 1.59 26.87
CA ASP A 138 -9.16 1.81 28.32
C ASP A 138 -8.26 2.97 28.83
N ARG A 139 -7.65 3.72 27.92
CA ARG A 139 -6.72 4.80 28.25
C ARG A 139 -7.41 6.13 28.51
N ASP A 140 -6.81 6.96 29.35
CA ASP A 140 -7.19 8.36 29.44
C ASP A 140 -6.92 9.06 28.09
N LEU A 141 -7.96 9.68 27.54
CA LEU A 141 -7.96 10.35 26.24
C LEU A 141 -7.92 11.87 26.37
N ASP A 142 -7.60 12.41 27.55
CA ASP A 142 -7.38 13.84 27.70
C ASP A 142 -6.27 14.33 26.74
N GLY A 143 -6.58 15.36 25.96
CA GLY A 143 -5.72 15.87 24.89
C GLY A 143 -5.74 15.12 23.54
N ALA A 144 -6.52 14.04 23.41
CA ALA A 144 -6.56 13.25 22.17
C ALA A 144 -6.92 14.07 20.92
N PHE A 145 -7.86 15.03 21.02
CA PHE A 145 -8.19 15.92 19.91
C PHE A 145 -7.01 16.82 19.51
N GLU A 146 -6.23 17.32 20.47
CA GLU A 146 -5.03 18.14 20.21
C GLU A 146 -3.95 17.30 19.53
N LEU A 147 -3.68 16.10 20.03
CA LEU A 147 -2.76 15.16 19.38
C LEU A 147 -3.23 14.81 17.96
N CYS A 148 -4.52 14.57 17.76
CA CYS A 148 -5.05 14.29 16.44
C CYS A 148 -4.80 15.45 15.47
N ALA A 149 -5.04 16.69 15.92
CA ALA A 149 -4.84 17.89 15.12
C ALA A 149 -3.36 18.11 14.78
N GLU A 150 -2.45 17.91 15.73
CA GLU A 150 -1.00 17.98 15.54
C GLU A 150 -0.49 16.91 14.55
N LEU A 151 -1.10 15.73 14.56
CA LEU A 151 -0.83 14.67 13.58
C LEU A 151 -1.52 14.91 12.22
N GLY A 152 -2.12 16.08 12.03
CA GLY A 152 -2.72 16.51 10.77
C GLY A 152 -3.94 15.70 10.36
N GLN A 153 -4.59 15.02 11.31
CA GLN A 153 -5.73 14.11 11.05
C GLN A 153 -5.38 12.98 10.08
N LEU A 154 -4.09 12.61 9.98
CA LEU A 154 -3.63 11.59 9.04
C LEU A 154 -3.84 10.21 9.67
N PRO A 155 -4.67 9.32 9.07
CA PRO A 155 -4.97 8.02 9.67
C PRO A 155 -3.71 7.22 10.02
N PHE A 156 -2.70 7.24 9.16
CA PHE A 156 -1.46 6.52 9.41
C PHE A 156 -0.65 7.12 10.57
N ALA A 157 -0.55 8.45 10.67
CA ALA A 157 0.16 9.11 11.76
C ALA A 157 -0.52 8.81 13.11
N LEU A 158 -1.86 8.78 13.14
CA LEU A 158 -2.64 8.37 14.30
C LEU A 158 -2.30 6.94 14.74
N VAL A 159 -2.36 5.97 13.83
CA VAL A 159 -2.02 4.55 14.14
C VAL A 159 -0.57 4.38 14.59
N GLN A 160 0.37 5.16 14.03
CA GLN A 160 1.76 5.13 14.52
C GLN A 160 1.87 5.70 15.94
N SER A 161 1.14 6.78 16.24
CA SER A 161 1.14 7.38 17.57
C SER A 161 0.58 6.43 18.63
N THR A 162 -0.42 5.60 18.29
CA THR A 162 -0.99 4.64 19.25
C THR A 162 0.03 3.57 19.63
N ALA A 163 0.83 3.08 18.68
CA ALA A 163 1.89 2.12 18.98
C ALA A 163 2.96 2.70 19.94
N TYR A 164 3.29 3.99 19.80
CA TYR A 164 4.17 4.69 20.74
C TYR A 164 3.54 4.83 22.14
N LEU A 165 2.25 5.18 22.18
CA LEU A 165 1.48 5.34 23.41
C LEU A 165 1.29 4.02 24.17
N GLU A 166 1.09 2.90 23.47
CA GLU A 166 1.05 1.55 24.05
C GLU A 166 2.39 1.17 24.70
N GLN A 167 3.52 1.56 24.10
CA GLN A 167 4.86 1.35 24.66
C GLN A 167 5.17 2.29 25.84
N ASN A 168 4.40 3.37 26.00
CA ASN A 168 4.59 4.37 27.06
C ASN A 168 3.29 4.60 27.86
N PRO A 169 2.80 3.61 28.65
CA PRO A 169 1.47 3.62 29.26
C PRO A 169 1.15 4.83 30.15
N LEU A 170 2.18 5.51 30.66
CA LEU A 170 2.04 6.66 31.58
C LEU A 170 1.92 8.02 30.86
N LEU A 171 2.17 8.09 29.54
CA LEU A 171 2.08 9.35 28.79
C LEU A 171 0.64 9.59 28.32
N PRO A 172 0.03 10.76 28.57
CA PRO A 172 -1.26 11.11 28.00
C PRO A 172 -1.13 11.32 26.47
N PRO A 173 -2.23 11.18 25.70
CA PRO A 173 -2.23 11.41 24.25
C PRO A 173 -2.23 12.91 23.93
N VAL A 174 -1.19 13.63 24.34
CA VAL A 174 -0.96 15.05 24.08
C VAL A 174 0.32 15.18 23.26
N ALA A 175 0.37 16.11 22.31
CA ALA A 175 1.60 16.43 21.61
C ALA A 175 2.62 17.06 22.58
N THR A 176 3.72 16.38 22.85
CA THR A 176 4.83 16.96 23.63
C THR A 176 5.46 18.06 22.80
N ARG A 177 5.24 19.34 23.15
CA ARG A 177 5.99 20.45 22.56
C ARG A 177 7.47 20.26 22.87
N ALA A 178 8.27 20.03 21.83
CA ALA A 178 9.73 20.11 21.88
C ALA A 178 10.19 21.56 21.85
#